data_AF-M3YQP9-F1
#
_entry.id   AF-M3YQP9-F1
#
_cell.length_a   1.000
_cell.length_b   1.000
_cell.length_c   1.000
_cell.angle_alpha   90.00
_cell.angle_beta   90.00
_cell.angle_gamma   90.00
#
_symmetry.space_group_name_H-M   'P 1'
#
loop_
_entity.id
_entity.type
_entity.pdbx_description
1 polymer ?
#
loop_
_entity_poly.entity_id
_entity_poly.type
_entity_poly.pdbx_seq_one_letter_code
_entity_poly.pdbx_strand_id
1 'polypeptide(L)'
;MRLTPFSLSMGSSFMYSRRLKKKTLGTAPALRASAISLRPSSRIFPCFSRNGLDLTIVITLLWVETKRHSLIIAKPRLFPGAGRLGSGHLKRLLWSLLVGTGLSALWGCFPGPGFRSTTCPDGNTTLTGLRRSARTQRCRGPRFGPPTATAAWPTSSPLPGPPSSPARHGSAPAAASDVTTRLRICSAGCELLVAMGTRRALHFVFKVGNRFQTARFFRDVLGMKILRHEEFEEGCKAACNGPYDGKWSKTMVGFGPEDDHFVAELTYNYGVGHYKLGNDFMGITLASSQAVSNARKLEWPLNEVTEGVFEIKAPGGYKFYLQNHNPPQSDPILKVTLAVSDLKKSLNYWSNLLGMKIYEKNEETQRALLGYADNQCKLELQGIKGRVDHAAAFGRIAFSCPEKELPDLEDLMKRENQKILTPLVSLDTPGKATVQVVILADPDGHEICFVGDEAFRKLSKMDPEGGKLLDDAMAADKSDEWFARHKKPKASG
;
A
#
# COMPACT_ATOMS: atom_id res chain seq x y z
N MET A 1 -2.56 -40.54 66.68
CA MET A 1 -2.80 -41.95 67.07
C MET A 1 -3.48 -42.66 65.90
N ARG A 2 -3.04 -43.89 65.57
CA ARG A 2 -3.72 -44.87 64.67
C ARG A 2 -3.90 -44.44 63.19
N LEU A 3 -3.89 -45.31 62.17
CA LEU A 3 -3.42 -46.71 62.00
C LEU A 3 -3.36 -47.03 60.47
N THR A 4 -2.27 -47.64 59.96
CA THR A 4 -2.25 -48.70 58.90
C THR A 4 -2.69 -48.40 57.43
N PRO A 5 -2.48 -49.30 56.41
CA PRO A 5 -1.24 -50.03 56.05
C PRO A 5 -1.06 -50.41 54.52
N PHE A 6 -0.01 -51.21 54.17
CA PHE A 6 0.20 -52.09 52.97
C PHE A 6 0.22 -51.39 51.55
N SER A 7 0.90 -51.83 50.46
CA SER A 7 1.97 -52.83 50.22
C SER A 7 2.37 -52.97 48.72
N LEU A 8 3.62 -53.43 48.40
CA LEU A 8 4.09 -54.06 47.13
C LEU A 8 4.03 -53.21 45.81
N SER A 9 4.75 -53.46 44.71
CA SER A 9 5.99 -54.24 44.42
C SER A 9 6.52 -53.95 42.98
N MET A 10 7.84 -53.96 42.81
CA MET A 10 8.65 -54.24 41.59
C MET A 10 8.35 -53.61 40.20
N GLY A 11 9.44 -53.11 39.59
CA GLY A 11 9.65 -52.97 38.13
C GLY A 11 11.14 -52.79 37.84
N SER A 12 11.77 -53.69 37.07
CA SER A 12 13.23 -53.84 37.01
C SER A 12 13.84 -53.63 35.62
N SER A 13 15.03 -53.01 35.57
CA SER A 13 16.18 -53.30 34.67
C SER A 13 15.97 -53.42 33.15
N PHE A 14 16.73 -52.75 32.28
CA PHE A 14 18.17 -53.01 32.08
C PHE A 14 18.85 -51.88 31.28
N MET A 15 20.09 -51.51 31.64
CA MET A 15 21.01 -50.77 30.77
C MET A 15 22.08 -51.73 30.20
N TYR A 16 22.53 -51.48 28.97
CA TYR A 16 23.72 -52.13 28.43
C TYR A 16 24.70 -51.09 27.89
N SER A 17 25.91 -51.05 28.46
CA SER A 17 27.01 -50.21 28.01
C SER A 17 28.28 -51.07 27.96
N ARG A 18 28.90 -51.18 26.78
CA ARG A 18 30.22 -51.80 26.62
C ARG A 18 31.24 -50.75 26.20
N ARG A 19 32.32 -50.66 26.97
CA ARG A 19 33.52 -49.86 26.71
C ARG A 19 34.69 -50.80 26.44
N LEU A 20 35.38 -50.65 25.32
CA LEU A 20 36.67 -51.28 25.04
C LEU A 20 37.70 -50.25 24.53
N LYS A 21 38.99 -50.49 24.79
CA LYS A 21 40.08 -49.51 24.66
C LYS A 21 40.96 -49.73 23.42
N LYS A 22 41.39 -48.61 22.82
CA LYS A 22 42.65 -48.33 22.08
C LYS A 22 43.49 -49.49 21.49
N LYS A 23 43.85 -49.33 20.20
CA LYS A 23 45.26 -49.32 19.72
C LYS A 23 45.42 -48.39 18.50
N THR A 24 46.65 -48.14 18.06
CA THR A 24 47.11 -46.93 17.32
C THR A 24 47.62 -47.18 15.90
N LEU A 25 47.75 -46.09 15.13
CA LEU A 25 48.55 -45.86 13.90
C LEU A 25 47.99 -46.36 12.55
N GLY A 26 47.97 -45.46 11.56
CA GLY A 26 47.86 -45.79 10.12
C GLY A 26 47.07 -44.80 9.24
N THR A 27 47.78 -43.96 8.48
CA THR A 27 47.39 -43.35 7.17
C THR A 27 46.09 -42.52 7.00
N ALA A 28 46.29 -41.27 6.54
CA ALA A 28 45.32 -40.44 5.80
C ALA A 28 45.10 -41.03 4.36
N PRO A 29 44.11 -40.60 3.52
CA PRO A 29 43.66 -39.21 3.34
C PRO A 29 42.15 -38.98 2.99
N ALA A 30 41.88 -37.76 2.51
CA ALA A 30 40.72 -37.31 1.71
C ALA A 30 39.49 -36.73 2.44
N LEU A 31 39.45 -35.40 2.48
CA LEU A 31 38.24 -34.58 2.67
C LEU A 31 37.21 -34.87 1.56
N ARG A 32 35.93 -34.99 1.92
CA ARG A 32 34.81 -34.72 1.01
C ARG A 32 34.00 -33.53 1.51
N ALA A 33 34.16 -32.40 0.82
CA ALA A 33 33.21 -31.31 0.89
C ALA A 33 31.98 -31.67 0.04
N SER A 34 30.77 -31.40 0.55
CA SER A 34 29.54 -31.55 -0.23
C SER A 34 29.45 -30.45 -1.29
N ALA A 35 29.13 -30.83 -2.53
CA ALA A 35 29.19 -29.94 -3.69
C ALA A 35 28.09 -28.88 -3.69
N ILE A 36 28.47 -27.64 -4.00
CA ILE A 36 27.55 -26.56 -4.36
C ILE A 36 27.22 -26.68 -5.85
N SER A 37 25.93 -26.72 -6.18
CA SER A 37 25.47 -26.72 -7.57
C SER A 37 25.50 -25.29 -8.13
N LEU A 38 26.51 -24.98 -8.94
CA LEU A 38 26.60 -23.71 -9.67
C LEU A 38 25.86 -23.83 -11.01
N ARG A 39 24.70 -23.17 -11.13
CA ARG A 39 24.13 -22.84 -12.45
C ARG A 39 24.80 -21.56 -13.01
N PRO A 40 25.06 -21.47 -14.32
CA PRO A 40 25.81 -20.35 -14.89
C PRO A 40 24.97 -19.05 -14.90
N SER A 41 25.52 -18.01 -14.28
CA SER A 41 25.02 -16.63 -14.36
C SER A 41 25.44 -16.00 -15.70
N SER A 42 24.47 -15.53 -16.48
CA SER A 42 24.71 -14.67 -17.64
C SER A 42 25.09 -13.26 -17.17
N ARG A 43 26.37 -12.90 -17.30
CA ARG A 43 26.86 -11.54 -17.06
C ARG A 43 26.66 -10.67 -18.29
N ILE A 44 26.04 -9.50 -18.14
CA ILE A 44 26.17 -8.38 -19.08
C ILE A 44 26.42 -7.11 -18.26
N PHE A 45 27.56 -6.45 -18.54
CA PHE A 45 27.92 -5.09 -18.13
C PHE A 45 28.20 -4.27 -19.44
N PRO A 46 28.32 -2.93 -19.41
CA PRO A 46 27.77 -2.10 -20.47
C PRO A 46 28.80 -1.32 -21.33
N CYS A 47 28.29 -0.78 -22.46
CA CYS A 47 28.81 0.34 -23.26
C CYS A 47 30.22 0.26 -23.89
N PHE A 48 30.32 0.16 -25.22
CA PHE A 48 30.52 1.31 -26.14
C PHE A 48 30.73 0.92 -27.62
N SER A 49 30.16 1.75 -28.52
CA SER A 49 30.56 2.07 -29.92
C SER A 49 31.58 1.21 -30.70
N ARG A 50 31.19 0.74 -31.89
CA ARG A 50 31.77 1.23 -33.17
C ARG A 50 30.98 0.83 -34.42
N ASN A 51 31.06 1.67 -35.45
CA ASN A 51 30.58 1.40 -36.82
C ASN A 51 31.52 0.43 -37.57
N GLY A 52 30.98 -0.33 -38.51
CA GLY A 52 31.73 -1.10 -39.51
C GLY A 52 30.77 -1.70 -40.54
N LEU A 53 31.09 -1.59 -41.83
CA LEU A 53 30.29 -2.16 -42.92
C LEU A 53 30.43 -3.70 -42.91
N ASP A 54 29.43 -4.42 -43.42
CA ASP A 54 29.65 -5.03 -44.75
C ASP A 54 28.36 -5.35 -45.53
N LEU A 55 28.52 -5.49 -46.84
CA LEU A 55 27.47 -5.55 -47.85
C LEU A 55 27.56 -6.87 -48.63
N THR A 56 26.53 -7.72 -48.60
CA THR A 56 26.38 -8.77 -49.62
C THR A 56 24.94 -8.97 -50.06
N ILE A 57 24.74 -8.92 -51.37
CA ILE A 57 23.45 -9.07 -52.07
C ILE A 57 23.35 -10.50 -52.61
N VAL A 58 22.20 -11.15 -52.43
CA VAL A 58 21.75 -12.24 -53.32
C VAL A 58 20.30 -11.98 -53.70
N ILE A 59 20.06 -11.81 -55.00
CA ILE A 59 18.74 -11.68 -55.61
C ILE A 59 18.40 -13.01 -56.27
N THR A 60 17.20 -13.52 -56.05
CA THR A 60 16.56 -14.44 -56.98
C THR A 60 15.11 -13.99 -57.21
N LEU A 61 14.77 -13.73 -58.47
CA LEU A 61 13.45 -13.29 -58.93
C LEU A 61 12.59 -14.48 -59.33
N LEU A 62 11.26 -14.36 -59.16
CA LEU A 62 10.17 -14.86 -60.03
C LEU A 62 8.84 -14.35 -59.43
N TRP A 63 8.33 -13.19 -59.88
CA TRP A 63 7.22 -13.05 -60.86
C TRP A 63 5.85 -13.47 -60.28
N VAL A 64 5.07 -12.55 -59.67
CA VAL A 64 4.10 -11.58 -60.26
C VAL A 64 2.68 -12.15 -60.36
N GLU A 65 1.73 -11.50 -59.68
CA GLU A 65 0.53 -10.96 -60.33
C GLU A 65 0.02 -9.71 -59.57
N THR A 66 -0.80 -8.87 -60.20
CA THR A 66 -0.95 -7.44 -59.88
C THR A 66 -2.37 -7.03 -59.47
N LYS A 67 -2.49 -6.03 -58.56
CA LYS A 67 -3.21 -4.74 -58.76
C LYS A 67 -3.67 -4.08 -57.45
N ARG A 68 -3.14 -2.89 -57.14
CA ARG A 68 -3.89 -1.60 -57.13
C ARG A 68 -2.96 -0.42 -56.84
N HIS A 69 -3.23 0.70 -57.50
CA HIS A 69 -2.45 1.94 -57.38
C HIS A 69 -2.86 2.75 -56.15
N SER A 70 -1.89 3.44 -55.54
CA SER A 70 -2.04 4.79 -54.99
C SER A 70 -0.67 5.47 -54.87
N LEU A 71 -0.57 6.71 -55.35
CA LEU A 71 0.68 7.48 -55.36
C LEU A 71 1.13 7.86 -53.94
N ILE A 72 2.44 7.78 -53.68
CA ILE A 72 3.09 8.50 -52.59
C ILE A 72 4.11 9.45 -53.21
N ILE A 73 3.92 10.75 -53.03
CA ILE A 73 4.89 11.78 -53.40
C ILE A 73 5.91 11.92 -52.26
N ALA A 74 7.13 11.43 -52.47
CA ALA A 74 8.24 11.67 -51.57
C ALA A 74 8.91 13.03 -51.87
N LYS A 75 9.23 13.81 -50.83
CA LYS A 75 10.16 14.94 -50.91
C LYS A 75 11.45 14.64 -50.12
N PRO A 76 12.62 15.11 -50.58
CA PRO A 76 13.91 14.69 -50.06
C PRO A 76 14.28 15.36 -48.72
N ARG A 77 15.15 14.70 -47.96
CA ARG A 77 15.81 15.26 -46.77
C ARG A 77 17.01 16.11 -47.17
N LEU A 78 17.19 17.24 -46.49
CA LEU A 78 18.44 18.00 -46.44
C LEU A 78 18.75 18.35 -44.98
N PHE A 79 19.98 18.01 -44.55
CA PHE A 79 20.70 18.63 -43.44
C PHE A 79 21.62 19.72 -44.06
N PRO A 80 22.05 20.79 -43.36
CA PRO A 80 22.67 20.75 -42.04
C PRO A 80 22.19 21.84 -41.05
N GLY A 81 22.87 21.98 -39.91
CA GLY A 81 22.52 22.95 -38.85
C GLY A 81 23.55 24.08 -38.63
N ALA A 82 23.49 24.65 -37.42
CA ALA A 82 24.24 25.79 -36.88
C ALA A 82 23.72 27.21 -37.21
N GLY A 83 23.74 28.10 -36.21
CA GLY A 83 23.49 29.55 -36.33
C GLY A 83 22.30 30.07 -35.51
N ARG A 84 22.54 31.05 -34.61
CA ARG A 84 21.51 31.79 -33.84
C ARG A 84 21.38 33.24 -34.36
N LEU A 85 20.39 33.95 -33.83
CA LEU A 85 19.99 35.36 -34.06
C LEU A 85 19.26 35.61 -35.40
N GLY A 86 18.23 36.45 -35.48
CA GLY A 86 17.53 37.18 -34.40
C GLY A 86 16.34 38.01 -34.94
N SER A 87 15.43 38.38 -34.02
CA SER A 87 14.30 39.34 -34.11
C SER A 87 13.93 40.02 -35.44
N GLY A 88 12.63 40.03 -35.76
CA GLY A 88 12.01 41.19 -36.46
C GLY A 88 11.04 40.88 -37.61
N HIS A 89 9.75 41.14 -37.36
CA HIS A 89 8.70 41.47 -38.35
C HIS A 89 8.48 40.55 -39.58
N LEU A 90 7.46 39.69 -39.49
CA LEU A 90 6.66 39.34 -40.68
C LEU A 90 5.16 39.19 -40.36
N LYS A 91 4.48 40.33 -40.22
CA LYS A 91 3.03 40.44 -40.48
C LYS A 91 2.85 40.78 -41.97
N ARG A 92 1.76 40.29 -42.58
CA ARG A 92 1.39 40.45 -44.01
C ARG A 92 2.24 39.67 -45.01
N LEU A 93 1.90 38.39 -45.21
CA LEU A 93 1.46 37.88 -46.52
C LEU A 93 0.65 36.58 -46.32
N LEU A 94 -0.15 36.18 -47.32
CA LEU A 94 -1.12 35.06 -47.28
C LEU A 94 -2.30 35.19 -46.30
N TRP A 95 -3.30 35.99 -46.68
CA TRP A 95 -4.66 35.46 -46.80
C TRP A 95 -5.38 36.19 -47.94
N SER A 96 -5.23 35.68 -49.15
CA SER A 96 -5.88 36.22 -50.35
C SER A 96 -5.96 35.12 -51.41
N LEU A 97 -7.06 34.35 -51.42
CA LEU A 97 -7.54 33.57 -52.56
C LEU A 97 -8.85 32.87 -52.18
N LEU A 98 -9.97 33.53 -52.49
CA LEU A 98 -11.20 32.99 -53.10
C LEU A 98 -12.36 33.95 -52.79
N VAL A 99 -12.67 34.78 -53.78
CA VAL A 99 -13.91 35.57 -53.87
C VAL A 99 -14.64 35.08 -55.11
N GLY A 100 -15.95 34.90 -55.04
CA GLY A 100 -16.78 34.77 -56.25
C GLY A 100 -17.96 33.79 -56.12
N THR A 101 -19.08 34.28 -55.60
CA THR A 101 -20.38 34.44 -56.30
C THR A 101 -21.37 35.01 -55.29
N GLY A 102 -22.03 36.12 -55.59
CA GLY A 102 -23.04 36.74 -54.71
C GLY A 102 -24.39 36.89 -55.40
N LEU A 103 -25.45 37.10 -54.62
CA LEU A 103 -26.76 37.59 -55.11
C LEU A 103 -27.66 38.07 -53.94
N SER A 104 -28.27 39.26 -54.10
CA SER A 104 -29.46 39.83 -53.40
C SER A 104 -29.46 39.93 -51.84
N ALA A 105 -29.63 41.09 -51.18
CA ALA A 105 -30.75 42.08 -51.18
C ALA A 105 -32.07 41.48 -50.57
N LEU A 106 -32.81 42.08 -49.61
CA LEU A 106 -33.12 43.49 -49.26
C LEU A 106 -33.48 43.71 -47.75
N TRP A 107 -33.55 45.00 -47.33
CA TRP A 107 -34.21 45.60 -46.12
C TRP A 107 -33.60 45.25 -44.73
N GLY A 108 -33.48 46.13 -43.71
CA GLY A 108 -34.03 47.48 -43.44
C GLY A 108 -35.18 47.42 -42.42
N CYS A 109 -35.24 48.12 -41.26
CA CYS A 109 -34.47 49.24 -40.69
C CYS A 109 -34.62 49.33 -39.13
N PHE A 110 -33.57 49.78 -38.41
CA PHE A 110 -33.47 50.64 -37.18
C PHE A 110 -34.51 50.62 -36.01
N PRO A 111 -34.26 51.32 -34.86
CA PRO A 111 -33.08 51.48 -33.97
C PRO A 111 -33.40 50.98 -32.51
N GLY A 112 -32.52 50.83 -31.49
CA GLY A 112 -31.42 51.67 -30.95
C GLY A 112 -31.92 52.65 -29.86
N PRO A 113 -31.11 53.25 -28.95
CA PRO A 113 -29.73 52.94 -28.48
C PRO A 113 -29.58 52.87 -26.92
N GLY A 114 -28.53 52.30 -26.34
CA GLY A 114 -27.30 53.02 -25.90
C GLY A 114 -27.04 52.83 -24.38
N PHE A 115 -25.86 53.08 -23.77
CA PHE A 115 -24.52 53.43 -24.28
C PHE A 115 -23.43 53.13 -23.19
N ARG A 116 -22.16 52.97 -23.62
CA ARG A 116 -20.80 52.93 -22.95
C ARG A 116 -20.64 53.12 -21.41
N SER A 117 -19.69 52.54 -20.65
CA SER A 117 -18.30 51.98 -20.83
C SER A 117 -17.14 52.87 -20.29
N THR A 118 -16.01 52.24 -19.88
CA THR A 118 -14.67 52.76 -19.44
C THR A 118 -14.52 53.31 -17.99
N THR A 119 -13.41 53.17 -17.21
CA THR A 119 -12.16 52.34 -17.20
C THR A 119 -11.33 52.56 -15.88
N CYS A 120 -10.82 51.49 -15.23
CA CYS A 120 -9.58 51.39 -14.36
C CYS A 120 -9.37 52.38 -13.16
N PRO A 121 -8.30 52.29 -12.29
CA PRO A 121 -7.20 51.32 -12.08
C PRO A 121 -6.96 50.87 -10.59
N ASP A 122 -5.82 50.21 -10.31
CA ASP A 122 -5.35 49.68 -9.00
C ASP A 122 -4.83 50.70 -7.95
N GLY A 123 -4.68 50.29 -6.67
CA GLY A 123 -3.78 50.95 -5.69
C GLY A 123 -3.99 50.66 -4.19
N ASN A 124 -2.93 50.25 -3.47
CA ASN A 124 -2.89 50.06 -1.99
C ASN A 124 -2.92 51.39 -1.20
N THR A 125 -3.31 51.36 0.10
CA THR A 125 -2.45 51.71 1.29
C THR A 125 -3.27 51.82 2.60
N THR A 126 -2.66 51.42 3.72
CA THR A 126 -3.13 51.53 5.12
C THR A 126 -2.91 52.91 5.77
N LEU A 127 -3.76 53.35 6.72
CA LEU A 127 -3.34 53.84 8.06
C LEU A 127 -4.51 54.21 9.02
N THR A 128 -4.29 54.03 10.34
CA THR A 128 -4.90 54.72 11.52
C THR A 128 -6.44 54.88 11.65
N GLY A 129 -7.09 54.76 12.82
CA GLY A 129 -6.63 54.45 14.18
C GLY A 129 -7.34 55.35 15.23
N LEU A 130 -7.85 54.78 16.34
CA LEU A 130 -8.22 55.56 17.54
C LEU A 130 -8.45 54.67 18.78
N ARG A 131 -7.77 55.01 19.89
CA ARG A 131 -8.02 54.46 21.24
C ARG A 131 -9.10 55.28 21.95
N ARG A 132 -9.91 54.64 22.80
CA ARG A 132 -10.37 55.25 24.08
C ARG A 132 -10.62 54.20 25.16
N SER A 133 -10.35 54.59 26.40
CA SER A 133 -10.25 53.74 27.60
C SER A 133 -10.25 54.66 28.83
N ALA A 134 -10.84 54.35 29.98
CA ALA A 134 -11.81 53.32 30.37
C ALA A 134 -12.42 53.71 31.73
N ARG A 135 -13.47 53.04 32.21
CA ARG A 135 -13.76 53.05 33.66
C ARG A 135 -14.48 51.83 34.21
N THR A 136 -14.25 51.63 35.51
CA THR A 136 -14.47 50.45 36.35
C THR A 136 -15.72 50.54 37.22
N GLN A 137 -16.27 49.40 37.64
CA GLN A 137 -16.69 49.21 39.05
C GLN A 137 -16.68 47.73 39.49
N ARG A 138 -16.50 47.50 40.80
CA ARG A 138 -16.36 46.19 41.49
C ARG A 138 -17.50 45.99 42.50
N CYS A 139 -17.83 44.74 42.82
CA CYS A 139 -18.09 44.21 44.18
C CYS A 139 -18.05 42.66 44.13
N ARG A 140 -17.08 41.98 44.76
CA ARG A 140 -17.03 41.45 46.15
C ARG A 140 -17.90 40.20 46.41
N GLY A 141 -17.26 39.07 46.76
CA GLY A 141 -17.88 37.84 47.31
C GLY A 141 -17.84 37.78 48.85
N PRO A 142 -18.11 36.63 49.48
CA PRO A 142 -17.02 35.75 49.95
C PRO A 142 -17.27 34.22 49.84
N ARG A 143 -16.31 33.42 50.37
CA ARG A 143 -16.19 31.94 50.28
C ARG A 143 -16.79 31.20 51.49
N PHE A 144 -17.07 29.89 51.39
CA PHE A 144 -16.66 28.84 52.35
C PHE A 144 -16.78 27.41 51.73
N GLY A 145 -16.30 26.36 52.43
CA GLY A 145 -15.88 25.06 51.87
C GLY A 145 -16.78 23.80 52.08
N PRO A 146 -16.22 22.56 51.96
CA PRO A 146 -16.93 21.32 51.56
C PRO A 146 -17.36 20.38 52.72
N PRO A 147 -17.93 19.18 52.44
CA PRO A 147 -17.12 17.93 52.52
C PRO A 147 -17.52 16.77 51.53
N THR A 148 -17.15 15.53 51.85
CA THR A 148 -16.87 14.36 50.96
C THR A 148 -17.61 13.03 51.27
N ALA A 149 -17.63 12.09 50.30
CA ALA A 149 -17.85 10.61 50.42
C ALA A 149 -19.30 10.13 50.81
N THR A 150 -19.79 8.88 50.57
CA THR A 150 -19.16 7.53 50.46
C THR A 150 -20.05 6.50 49.67
N ALA A 151 -19.63 5.22 49.59
CA ALA A 151 -20.20 4.00 48.93
C ALA A 151 -21.65 3.56 49.37
N ALA A 152 -22.29 2.44 48.95
CA ALA A 152 -21.89 1.14 48.35
C ALA A 152 -23.05 0.36 47.65
N TRP A 153 -22.81 -0.90 47.21
CA TRP A 153 -23.78 -1.85 46.60
C TRP A 153 -24.71 -2.54 47.64
N PRO A 154 -25.70 -3.40 47.25
CA PRO A 154 -25.43 -4.85 47.18
C PRO A 154 -26.20 -5.67 46.10
N THR A 155 -25.84 -6.95 45.98
CA THR A 155 -26.42 -8.02 45.13
C THR A 155 -27.16 -9.10 45.95
N SER A 156 -28.20 -9.75 45.39
CA SER A 156 -28.45 -11.21 45.54
C SER A 156 -29.64 -11.74 44.73
N SER A 157 -29.55 -13.00 44.24
CA SER A 157 -30.64 -13.81 43.66
C SER A 157 -31.25 -14.76 44.72
N PRO A 158 -32.32 -15.54 44.44
CA PRO A 158 -32.14 -16.86 43.80
C PRO A 158 -33.28 -17.39 42.88
N LEU A 159 -33.00 -18.52 42.22
CA LEU A 159 -33.88 -19.45 41.44
C LEU A 159 -34.72 -20.36 42.39
N PRO A 160 -35.51 -21.40 41.98
CA PRO A 160 -35.76 -22.01 40.64
C PRO A 160 -37.22 -22.42 40.29
N GLY A 161 -37.46 -22.96 39.07
CA GLY A 161 -38.34 -24.14 38.87
C GLY A 161 -39.40 -24.11 37.71
N PRO A 162 -39.41 -25.09 36.78
CA PRO A 162 -40.48 -25.36 35.80
C PRO A 162 -41.38 -26.56 36.27
N PRO A 163 -42.21 -27.28 35.45
CA PRO A 163 -42.66 -27.12 34.06
C PRO A 163 -44.21 -27.28 33.85
N SER A 164 -44.72 -27.17 32.60
CA SER A 164 -45.66 -28.15 31.98
C SER A 164 -46.27 -27.69 30.64
N SER A 165 -46.41 -28.64 29.70
CA SER A 165 -47.26 -28.61 28.49
C SER A 165 -48.53 -29.45 28.77
N PRO A 166 -49.43 -29.83 27.81
CA PRO A 166 -49.58 -29.47 26.38
C PRO A 166 -51.05 -29.26 25.89
N ALA A 167 -51.20 -29.07 24.56
CA ALA A 167 -52.41 -29.36 23.74
C ALA A 167 -53.61 -28.37 23.86
N ARG A 168 -54.51 -28.20 22.87
CA ARG A 168 -54.92 -29.08 21.74
C ARG A 168 -55.25 -28.32 20.43
N HIS A 169 -55.11 -29.06 19.32
CA HIS A 169 -55.87 -29.03 18.05
C HIS A 169 -56.49 -27.73 17.49
N GLY A 170 -56.12 -27.40 16.25
CA GLY A 170 -56.85 -26.53 15.33
C GLY A 170 -56.45 -26.81 13.88
N SER A 171 -57.34 -27.45 13.12
CA SER A 171 -57.13 -28.00 11.77
C SER A 171 -56.67 -27.00 10.70
N ALA A 172 -55.94 -27.48 9.69
CA ALA A 172 -55.62 -26.77 8.45
C ALA A 172 -56.87 -26.62 7.53
N PRO A 173 -56.85 -25.84 6.42
CA PRO A 173 -56.11 -26.29 5.22
C PRO A 173 -55.48 -25.21 4.30
N ALA A 174 -54.60 -25.72 3.42
CA ALA A 174 -54.37 -25.33 2.00
C ALA A 174 -53.89 -23.92 1.58
N ALA A 175 -52.63 -23.92 1.11
CA ALA A 175 -52.19 -23.48 -0.23
C ALA A 175 -52.39 -22.03 -0.72
N ALA A 176 -51.26 -21.33 -0.88
CA ALA A 176 -51.01 -20.47 -2.03
C ALA A 176 -49.52 -20.50 -2.40
N SER A 177 -49.20 -21.06 -3.57
CA SER A 177 -47.89 -20.91 -4.21
C SER A 177 -47.93 -19.67 -5.11
N ASP A 178 -46.95 -18.77 -5.01
CA ASP A 178 -46.77 -17.71 -6.01
C ASP A 178 -45.37 -17.77 -6.63
N VAL A 179 -45.35 -17.62 -7.96
CA VAL A 179 -44.20 -17.80 -8.84
C VAL A 179 -43.93 -16.46 -9.51
N THR A 180 -43.06 -15.65 -8.89
CA THR A 180 -42.74 -14.33 -9.44
C THR A 180 -41.99 -14.47 -10.76
N THR A 181 -42.71 -14.18 -11.84
CA THR A 181 -42.25 -14.34 -13.22
C THR A 181 -41.22 -13.27 -13.60
N ARG A 182 -40.22 -13.67 -14.39
CA ARG A 182 -39.20 -12.78 -14.97
C ARG A 182 -39.84 -11.69 -15.84
N LEU A 183 -39.65 -10.42 -15.51
CA LEU A 183 -39.87 -9.33 -16.45
C LEU A 183 -38.54 -8.95 -17.13
N ARG A 184 -38.42 -9.22 -18.43
CA ARG A 184 -37.36 -8.65 -19.27
C ARG A 184 -37.76 -7.23 -19.64
N ILE A 185 -36.93 -6.25 -19.32
CA ILE A 185 -36.90 -4.96 -20.02
C ILE A 185 -35.51 -4.85 -20.66
N CYS A 186 -35.48 -4.71 -21.98
CA CYS A 186 -34.26 -4.46 -22.73
C CYS A 186 -34.17 -2.97 -23.05
N SER A 187 -33.21 -2.27 -22.44
CA SER A 187 -32.69 -1.00 -22.95
C SER A 187 -31.16 -1.10 -22.99
N ALA A 188 -30.58 -0.76 -24.15
CA ALA A 188 -29.14 -0.88 -24.35
C ALA A 188 -28.40 0.22 -23.59
N GLY A 189 -27.44 -0.20 -22.77
CA GLY A 189 -26.69 0.67 -21.86
C GLY A 189 -25.93 -0.20 -20.87
N CYS A 190 -24.99 -1.01 -21.37
CA CYS A 190 -24.23 -1.95 -20.54
C CYS A 190 -23.13 -1.22 -19.77
N GLU A 191 -23.53 -0.40 -18.79
CA GLU A 191 -22.71 -0.28 -17.58
C GLU A 191 -22.74 -1.65 -16.90
N LEU A 192 -21.73 -2.46 -17.22
CA LEU A 192 -21.43 -3.66 -16.45
C LEU A 192 -20.85 -3.19 -15.11
N LEU A 193 -21.71 -2.68 -14.24
CA LEU A 193 -21.48 -2.61 -12.80
C LEU A 193 -21.32 -4.06 -12.33
N VAL A 194 -20.09 -4.56 -12.44
CA VAL A 194 -19.65 -5.72 -11.69
C VAL A 194 -19.96 -5.38 -10.24
N ALA A 195 -20.90 -6.11 -9.65
CA ALA A 195 -21.16 -6.05 -8.21
C ALA A 195 -19.97 -6.70 -7.51
N MET A 196 -18.84 -6.01 -7.50
CA MET A 196 -17.60 -6.43 -6.89
C MET A 196 -17.88 -6.71 -5.41
N GLY A 197 -17.35 -7.82 -4.90
CA GLY A 197 -17.48 -8.16 -3.51
C GLY A 197 -16.83 -7.12 -2.60
N THR A 198 -17.08 -7.24 -1.31
CA THR A 198 -16.52 -6.34 -0.30
C THR A 198 -15.00 -6.37 -0.32
N ARG A 199 -14.39 -5.29 -0.84
CA ARG A 199 -12.94 -5.09 -0.87
C ARG A 199 -12.46 -4.38 0.39
N ARG A 200 -11.26 -4.74 0.86
CA ARG A 200 -10.71 -4.21 2.13
C ARG A 200 -9.22 -3.91 2.03
N ALA A 201 -8.81 -2.70 2.44
CA ALA A 201 -7.40 -2.36 2.63
C ALA A 201 -6.81 -3.12 3.83
N LEU A 202 -5.65 -3.76 3.65
CA LEU A 202 -5.04 -4.64 4.64
C LEU A 202 -3.76 -4.05 5.24
N HIS A 203 -2.76 -3.79 4.41
CA HIS A 203 -1.45 -3.35 4.90
C HIS A 203 -0.59 -2.71 3.81
N PHE A 204 0.47 -2.04 4.26
CA PHE A 204 1.59 -1.64 3.41
C PHE A 204 2.86 -2.40 3.81
N VAL A 205 3.56 -2.96 2.82
CA VAL A 205 4.80 -3.71 3.00
C VAL A 205 6.01 -2.78 2.99
N PHE A 206 6.85 -2.86 4.02
CA PHE A 206 8.09 -2.11 4.18
C PHE A 206 9.30 -3.04 4.21
N LYS A 207 10.39 -2.65 3.52
CA LYS A 207 11.68 -3.36 3.56
C LYS A 207 12.56 -2.78 4.66
N VAL A 208 12.96 -3.62 5.61
CA VAL A 208 13.64 -3.22 6.85
C VAL A 208 15.10 -3.67 6.81
N GLY A 209 16.02 -2.72 7.00
CA GLY A 209 17.47 -3.00 7.15
C GLY A 209 17.95 -3.07 8.61
N ASN A 210 17.26 -2.40 9.53
CA ASN A 210 17.61 -2.34 10.95
C ASN A 210 16.38 -2.67 11.82
N ARG A 211 16.12 -3.98 12.02
CA ARG A 211 14.94 -4.47 12.74
C ARG A 211 14.83 -3.97 14.18
N PHE A 212 15.94 -3.74 14.90
CA PHE A 212 15.91 -3.21 16.27
C PHE A 212 15.37 -1.78 16.32
N GLN A 213 15.90 -0.88 15.49
CA GLN A 213 15.42 0.51 15.42
C GLN A 213 14.00 0.57 14.87
N THR A 214 13.64 -0.30 13.93
CA THR A 214 12.27 -0.39 13.42
C THR A 214 11.30 -0.88 14.50
N ALA A 215 11.66 -1.89 15.30
CA ALA A 215 10.84 -2.34 16.43
C ALA A 215 10.62 -1.20 17.44
N ARG A 216 11.68 -0.46 17.82
CA ARG A 216 11.58 0.74 18.66
C ARG A 216 10.66 1.82 18.06
N PHE A 217 10.76 2.09 16.77
CA PHE A 217 9.90 3.07 16.09
C PHE A 217 8.42 2.65 16.14
N PHE A 218 8.08 1.45 15.69
CA PHE A 218 6.68 1.03 15.62
C PHE A 218 6.07 0.79 17.01
N ARG A 219 6.80 0.15 17.93
CA ARG A 219 6.30 -0.17 19.28
C ARG A 219 6.35 1.02 20.23
N ASP A 220 7.51 1.66 20.36
CA ASP A 220 7.76 2.60 21.45
C ASP A 220 7.44 4.05 21.03
N VAL A 221 7.67 4.42 19.76
CA VAL A 221 7.30 5.74 19.22
C VAL A 221 5.83 5.76 18.80
N LEU A 222 5.42 4.95 17.81
CA LEU A 222 4.05 4.99 17.30
C LEU A 222 3.01 4.38 18.26
N GLY A 223 3.42 3.51 19.19
CA GLY A 223 2.51 2.84 20.12
C GLY A 223 1.77 1.64 19.52
N MET A 224 2.26 1.08 18.42
CA MET A 224 1.68 -0.11 17.78
C MET A 224 2.10 -1.40 18.51
N LYS A 225 1.36 -2.49 18.25
CA LYS A 225 1.62 -3.83 18.78
C LYS A 225 2.09 -4.74 17.65
N ILE A 226 3.03 -5.64 17.96
CA ILE A 226 3.33 -6.77 17.07
C ILE A 226 2.13 -7.71 17.09
N LEU A 227 1.57 -7.98 15.92
CA LEU A 227 0.34 -8.76 15.77
C LEU A 227 0.64 -10.22 15.47
N ARG A 228 1.68 -10.48 14.68
CA ARG A 228 2.25 -11.81 14.40
C ARG A 228 3.65 -11.66 13.80
N HIS A 229 4.45 -12.71 13.94
CA HIS A 229 5.80 -12.79 13.39
C HIS A 229 6.00 -14.16 12.75
N GLU A 230 6.64 -14.20 11.57
CA GLU A 230 6.97 -15.42 10.85
C GLU A 230 8.41 -15.37 10.32
N GLU A 231 9.12 -16.49 10.41
CA GLU A 231 10.46 -16.69 9.85
C GLU A 231 10.40 -17.70 8.69
N PHE A 232 11.11 -17.41 7.60
CA PHE A 232 11.11 -18.18 6.37
C PHE A 232 12.56 -18.47 5.94
N GLU A 233 12.88 -19.72 5.62
CA GLU A 233 14.24 -20.11 5.20
C GLU A 233 14.53 -19.84 3.72
N GLU A 234 13.50 -19.72 2.88
CA GLU A 234 13.59 -19.53 1.42
C GLU A 234 12.81 -18.28 0.97
N GLY A 235 13.22 -17.70 -0.17
CA GLY A 235 12.56 -16.55 -0.79
C GLY A 235 11.11 -16.84 -1.19
N CYS A 236 10.26 -15.81 -1.21
CA CYS A 236 8.82 -15.98 -1.44
C CYS A 236 8.48 -16.17 -2.92
N LYS A 237 7.62 -17.17 -3.24
CA LYS A 237 7.13 -17.47 -4.61
C LYS A 237 6.52 -16.26 -5.34
N ALA A 238 5.87 -15.32 -4.62
CA ALA A 238 5.30 -14.08 -5.17
C ALA A 238 6.17 -12.84 -4.93
N ALA A 239 7.48 -13.04 -4.74
CA ALA A 239 8.49 -12.02 -4.46
C ALA A 239 8.08 -11.04 -3.34
N CYS A 240 7.30 -11.50 -2.34
CA CYS A 240 6.83 -10.65 -1.24
C CYS A 240 7.98 -10.01 -0.46
N ASN A 241 9.12 -10.68 -0.38
CA ASN A 241 10.32 -10.17 0.26
C ASN A 241 11.23 -9.35 -0.68
N GLY A 242 10.88 -9.22 -1.95
CA GLY A 242 11.70 -8.66 -3.04
C GLY A 242 12.49 -9.73 -3.80
N PRO A 243 13.47 -9.34 -4.64
CA PRO A 243 14.28 -10.24 -5.47
C PRO A 243 15.42 -10.91 -4.66
N TYR A 244 15.12 -11.47 -3.49
CA TYR A 244 16.11 -12.02 -2.55
C TYR A 244 15.80 -13.48 -2.22
N ASP A 245 16.74 -14.37 -2.55
CA ASP A 245 16.57 -15.84 -2.47
C ASP A 245 17.05 -16.43 -1.12
N GLY A 246 17.08 -15.63 -0.04
CA GLY A 246 17.63 -16.02 1.26
C GLY A 246 16.59 -16.02 2.39
N LYS A 247 17.03 -16.42 3.58
CA LYS A 247 16.23 -16.34 4.82
C LYS A 247 15.69 -14.93 5.01
N TRP A 248 14.42 -14.83 5.37
CA TRP A 248 13.74 -13.56 5.64
C TRP A 248 12.66 -13.73 6.70
N SER A 249 12.24 -12.61 7.30
CA SER A 249 11.15 -12.58 8.28
C SER A 249 10.06 -11.63 7.85
N LYS A 250 8.84 -11.95 8.29
CA LYS A 250 7.65 -11.10 8.23
C LYS A 250 7.23 -10.74 9.65
N THR A 251 6.89 -9.48 9.86
CA THR A 251 6.33 -9.02 11.14
C THR A 251 5.19 -8.06 10.87
N MET A 252 3.98 -8.40 11.31
CA MET A 252 2.84 -7.49 11.19
C MET A 252 2.76 -6.61 12.44
N VAL A 253 2.56 -5.31 12.24
CA VAL A 253 2.51 -4.34 13.34
C VAL A 253 1.44 -3.27 13.08
N GLY A 254 0.58 -3.03 14.07
CA GLY A 254 -0.57 -2.14 13.94
C GLY A 254 -1.22 -1.80 15.29
N PHE A 255 -2.32 -1.05 15.27
CA PHE A 255 -3.03 -0.65 16.48
C PHE A 255 -4.03 -1.70 16.99
N GLY A 256 -4.49 -2.59 16.11
CA GLY A 256 -5.41 -3.68 16.41
C GLY A 256 -5.32 -4.83 15.41
N PRO A 257 -6.26 -5.79 15.43
CA PRO A 257 -6.24 -6.98 14.57
C PRO A 257 -6.28 -6.67 13.06
N GLU A 258 -5.67 -7.55 12.26
CA GLU A 258 -5.69 -7.45 10.79
C GLU A 258 -7.07 -7.71 10.14
N ASP A 259 -8.09 -8.04 10.94
CA ASP A 259 -9.48 -8.24 10.47
C ASP A 259 -10.21 -6.90 10.21
N ASP A 260 -9.86 -5.86 10.97
CA ASP A 260 -10.53 -4.56 11.02
C ASP A 260 -9.59 -3.34 10.99
N HIS A 261 -8.27 -3.51 11.19
CA HIS A 261 -7.26 -2.45 11.07
C HIS A 261 -6.41 -2.58 9.79
N PHE A 262 -5.94 -1.45 9.29
CA PHE A 262 -4.81 -1.38 8.38
C PHE A 262 -3.51 -1.47 9.17
N VAL A 263 -2.52 -2.21 8.67
CA VAL A 263 -1.28 -2.49 9.42
C VAL A 263 -0.03 -2.28 8.56
N ALA A 264 1.15 -2.31 9.16
CA ALA A 264 2.42 -2.39 8.44
C ALA A 264 2.92 -3.85 8.41
N GLU A 265 3.29 -4.33 7.22
CA GLU A 265 4.04 -5.58 7.05
C GLU A 265 5.53 -5.24 6.98
N LEU A 266 6.31 -5.68 7.96
CA LEU A 266 7.75 -5.48 8.00
C LEU A 266 8.47 -6.70 7.44
N THR A 267 9.10 -6.54 6.27
CA THR A 267 9.96 -7.54 5.64
C THR A 267 11.41 -7.28 6.02
N TYR A 268 12.08 -8.26 6.64
CA TYR A 268 13.53 -8.22 6.87
C TYR A 268 14.21 -9.37 6.13
N ASN A 269 15.09 -9.06 5.18
CA ASN A 269 15.92 -10.05 4.50
C ASN A 269 17.28 -10.15 5.22
N TYR A 270 17.65 -11.36 5.66
CA TYR A 270 18.92 -11.56 6.36
C TYR A 270 20.10 -11.23 5.44
N GLY A 271 21.06 -10.45 5.97
CA GLY A 271 22.22 -9.99 5.19
C GLY A 271 21.98 -8.77 4.28
N VAL A 272 20.76 -8.22 4.24
CA VAL A 272 20.44 -6.97 3.51
C VAL A 272 20.27 -5.81 4.48
N GLY A 273 21.33 -5.01 4.64
CA GLY A 273 21.40 -3.99 5.69
C GLY A 273 20.78 -2.62 5.32
N HIS A 274 20.52 -2.35 4.04
CA HIS A 274 20.01 -1.07 3.57
C HIS A 274 19.27 -1.23 2.23
N TYR A 275 18.24 -0.41 2.02
CA TYR A 275 17.51 -0.29 0.75
C TYR A 275 17.49 1.18 0.34
N LYS A 276 17.89 1.49 -0.89
CA LYS A 276 17.79 2.85 -1.43
C LYS A 276 16.31 3.23 -1.53
N LEU A 277 15.90 4.30 -0.83
CA LEU A 277 14.54 4.85 -0.90
C LEU A 277 14.34 5.62 -2.22
N GLY A 278 13.13 5.49 -2.75
CA GLY A 278 12.65 6.16 -3.97
C GLY A 278 12.02 7.52 -3.70
N ASN A 279 11.21 7.98 -4.65
CA ASN A 279 10.23 9.06 -4.47
C ASN A 279 8.77 8.57 -4.62
N ASP A 280 8.58 7.25 -4.69
CA ASP A 280 7.32 6.54 -4.92
C ASP A 280 6.40 6.56 -3.69
N PHE A 281 6.93 6.23 -2.52
CA PHE A 281 6.22 6.29 -1.25
C PHE A 281 6.35 7.68 -0.61
N MET A 282 5.24 8.40 -0.44
CA MET A 282 5.22 9.76 0.10
C MET A 282 4.86 9.82 1.60
N GLY A 283 4.24 8.78 2.14
CA GLY A 283 4.12 8.54 3.58
C GLY A 283 2.85 7.81 4.01
N ILE A 284 2.79 7.42 5.29
CA ILE A 284 1.54 7.04 5.97
C ILE A 284 1.09 8.18 6.88
N THR A 285 -0.19 8.54 6.87
CA THR A 285 -0.77 9.49 7.83
C THR A 285 -1.58 8.75 8.88
N LEU A 286 -1.38 9.08 10.16
CA LEU A 286 -2.13 8.53 11.29
C LEU A 286 -2.46 9.60 12.32
N ALA A 287 -3.56 9.44 13.06
CA ALA A 287 -3.98 10.35 14.13
C ALA A 287 -3.70 9.75 15.51
N SER A 288 -2.68 10.28 16.20
CA SER A 288 -2.31 9.84 17.56
C SER A 288 -1.50 10.92 18.28
N SER A 289 -2.12 11.60 19.25
CA SER A 289 -1.40 12.51 20.14
C SER A 289 -0.45 11.77 21.09
N GLN A 290 -0.70 10.49 21.34
CA GLN A 290 0.22 9.63 22.08
C GLN A 290 1.51 9.38 21.30
N ALA A 291 1.45 9.15 19.98
CA ALA A 291 2.64 8.97 19.15
C ALA A 291 3.49 10.25 19.08
N VAL A 292 2.86 11.42 18.98
CA VAL A 292 3.53 12.73 19.06
C VAL A 292 4.22 12.90 20.42
N SER A 293 3.54 12.53 21.51
CA SER A 293 4.09 12.62 22.88
C SER A 293 5.26 11.65 23.10
N ASN A 294 5.15 10.42 22.59
CA ASN A 294 6.19 9.41 22.64
C ASN A 294 7.42 9.84 21.84
N ALA A 295 7.24 10.36 20.62
CA ALA A 295 8.34 10.86 19.79
C ALA A 295 9.14 11.94 20.52
N ARG A 296 8.46 12.92 21.13
CA ARG A 296 9.10 13.97 21.94
C ARG A 296 9.84 13.40 23.16
N LYS A 297 9.21 12.46 23.89
CA LYS A 297 9.81 11.81 25.07
C LYS A 297 11.04 10.95 24.75
N LEU A 298 11.04 10.31 23.57
CA LEU A 298 12.13 9.43 23.10
C LEU A 298 13.18 10.17 22.25
N GLU A 299 13.06 11.50 22.15
CA GLU A 299 13.90 12.38 21.32
C GLU A 299 13.98 11.96 19.84
N TRP A 300 12.90 11.34 19.33
CA TRP A 300 12.82 10.93 17.93
C TRP A 300 12.57 12.17 17.04
N PRO A 301 13.36 12.38 15.97
CA PRO A 301 13.24 13.58 15.12
C PRO A 301 11.83 13.80 14.56
N LEU A 302 11.21 14.91 14.95
CA LEU A 302 9.82 15.26 14.71
C LEU A 302 9.73 16.72 14.22
N ASN A 303 9.19 16.94 13.02
CA ASN A 303 9.08 18.29 12.44
C ASN A 303 7.62 18.64 12.20
N GLU A 304 7.13 19.78 12.71
CA GLU A 304 5.79 20.27 12.38
C GLU A 304 5.78 20.82 10.95
N VAL A 305 4.96 20.24 10.08
CA VAL A 305 4.89 20.60 8.64
C VAL A 305 3.66 21.45 8.31
N THR A 306 2.61 21.31 9.10
CA THR A 306 1.38 22.10 9.12
C THR A 306 0.86 22.09 10.56
N GLU A 307 0.05 23.07 10.96
CA GLU A 307 -0.53 23.16 12.31
C GLU A 307 -1.13 21.80 12.77
N GLY A 308 -0.57 21.24 13.85
CA GLY A 308 -1.02 19.97 14.41
C GLY A 308 -0.63 18.70 13.62
N VAL A 309 0.19 18.81 12.57
CA VAL A 309 0.66 17.69 11.73
C VAL A 309 2.19 17.63 11.71
N PHE A 310 2.73 16.50 12.17
CA PHE A 310 4.17 16.30 12.34
C PHE A 310 4.74 15.25 11.38
N GLU A 311 5.71 15.60 10.54
CA GLU A 311 6.54 14.63 9.82
C GLU A 311 7.51 13.95 10.78
N ILE A 312 7.50 12.62 10.77
CA ILE A 312 8.45 11.74 11.45
C ILE A 312 8.95 10.71 10.44
N LYS A 313 10.16 10.17 10.63
CA LYS A 313 10.73 9.14 9.73
C LYS A 313 10.99 7.86 10.49
N ALA A 314 10.53 6.74 9.91
CA ALA A 314 10.95 5.41 10.33
C ALA A 314 12.38 5.13 9.83
N PRO A 315 13.10 4.17 10.44
CA PRO A 315 14.40 3.72 9.93
C PRO A 315 14.29 3.26 8.46
N GLY A 316 15.26 3.66 7.64
CA GLY A 316 15.18 3.56 6.17
C GLY A 316 14.64 4.81 5.48
N GLY A 317 14.12 5.79 6.24
CA GLY A 317 13.71 7.11 5.73
C GLY A 317 12.23 7.22 5.35
N TYR A 318 11.44 6.16 5.54
CA TYR A 318 10.00 6.14 5.26
C TYR A 318 9.26 7.20 6.09
N LYS A 319 8.51 8.07 5.42
CA LYS A 319 7.76 9.15 6.07
C LYS A 319 6.49 8.65 6.74
N PHE A 320 6.23 9.20 7.91
CA PHE A 320 4.95 9.14 8.60
C PHE A 320 4.52 10.56 8.97
N TYR A 321 3.22 10.83 8.94
CA TYR A 321 2.63 12.11 9.35
C TYR A 321 1.69 11.87 10.53
N LEU A 322 2.02 12.43 11.69
CA LEU A 322 1.26 12.28 12.92
C LEU A 322 0.34 13.48 13.09
N GLN A 323 -0.97 13.27 13.02
CA GLN A 323 -1.96 14.28 13.41
C GLN A 323 -2.11 14.24 14.93
N ASN A 324 -1.96 15.40 15.59
CA ASN A 324 -1.89 15.50 17.04
C ASN A 324 -3.28 15.54 17.72
N HIS A 325 -4.13 14.58 17.38
CA HIS A 325 -5.40 14.29 18.03
C HIS A 325 -5.64 12.78 18.00
N ASN A 326 -6.66 12.29 18.69
CA ASN A 326 -7.04 10.88 18.68
C ASN A 326 -8.43 10.75 18.03
N PRO A 327 -8.63 9.82 17.07
CA PRO A 327 -9.94 9.61 16.47
C PRO A 327 -10.85 8.82 17.44
N PRO A 328 -12.18 9.02 17.40
CA PRO A 328 -13.11 8.30 18.24
C PRO A 328 -13.31 6.85 17.76
N GLN A 329 -12.75 5.89 18.50
CA GLN A 329 -13.00 4.44 18.35
C GLN A 329 -12.83 3.88 16.92
N SER A 330 -11.83 4.37 16.16
CA SER A 330 -11.45 3.85 14.85
C SER A 330 -9.97 3.49 14.79
N ASP A 331 -9.55 2.79 13.73
CA ASP A 331 -8.14 2.66 13.37
C ASP A 331 -7.48 4.06 13.29
N PRO A 332 -6.36 4.29 13.99
CA PRO A 332 -5.59 5.53 13.86
C PRO A 332 -4.96 5.75 12.48
N ILE A 333 -4.74 4.70 11.67
CA ILE A 333 -4.14 4.86 10.33
C ILE A 333 -5.19 5.37 9.34
N LEU A 334 -4.96 6.57 8.80
CA LEU A 334 -5.92 7.27 7.96
C LEU A 334 -5.69 7.01 6.46
N LYS A 335 -4.43 7.09 6.01
CA LYS A 335 -4.09 6.95 4.58
C LYS A 335 -2.64 6.55 4.32
N VAL A 336 -2.43 5.91 3.17
CA VAL A 336 -1.13 5.79 2.48
C VAL A 336 -1.10 6.81 1.34
N THR A 337 -0.03 7.59 1.20
CA THR A 337 0.16 8.52 0.06
C THR A 337 1.25 7.99 -0.89
N LEU A 338 0.91 7.83 -2.17
CA LEU A 338 1.81 7.40 -3.25
C LEU A 338 1.96 8.49 -4.31
N ALA A 339 3.16 8.62 -4.87
CA ALA A 339 3.46 9.54 -5.97
C ALA A 339 2.98 8.97 -7.32
N VAL A 340 2.36 9.78 -8.16
CA VAL A 340 1.93 9.39 -9.52
C VAL A 340 2.43 10.38 -10.57
N SER A 341 2.73 9.91 -11.78
CA SER A 341 3.16 10.78 -12.89
C SER A 341 2.01 11.36 -13.71
N ASP A 342 0.86 10.69 -13.73
CA ASP A 342 -0.35 11.12 -14.44
C ASP A 342 -1.60 10.75 -13.64
N LEU A 343 -2.09 11.69 -12.82
CA LEU A 343 -3.24 11.49 -11.94
C LEU A 343 -4.48 11.00 -12.71
N LYS A 344 -4.67 11.40 -13.98
CA LYS A 344 -5.84 10.97 -14.76
C LYS A 344 -5.75 9.48 -15.12
N LYS A 345 -4.57 8.99 -15.49
CA LYS A 345 -4.35 7.55 -15.73
C LYS A 345 -4.50 6.75 -14.44
N SER A 346 -3.91 7.21 -13.34
CA SER A 346 -3.98 6.52 -12.06
C SER A 346 -5.42 6.50 -11.53
N LEU A 347 -6.19 7.58 -11.68
CA LEU A 347 -7.63 7.59 -11.36
C LEU A 347 -8.44 6.60 -12.21
N ASN A 348 -8.17 6.49 -13.51
CA ASN A 348 -8.82 5.48 -14.35
C ASN A 348 -8.51 4.06 -13.87
N TYR A 349 -7.27 3.77 -13.52
CA TYR A 349 -6.87 2.46 -13.01
C TYR A 349 -7.49 2.16 -11.64
N TRP A 350 -7.27 3.02 -10.65
CA TRP A 350 -7.67 2.78 -9.26
C TRP A 350 -9.19 2.89 -9.04
N SER A 351 -9.89 3.77 -9.77
CA SER A 351 -11.34 3.94 -9.65
C SER A 351 -12.12 3.07 -10.65
N ASN A 352 -11.85 3.18 -11.95
CA ASN A 352 -12.68 2.50 -12.96
C ASN A 352 -12.37 0.99 -13.08
N LEU A 353 -11.11 0.56 -12.89
CA LEU A 353 -10.74 -0.87 -12.97
C LEU A 353 -10.79 -1.55 -11.60
N LEU A 354 -10.20 -0.92 -10.57
CA LEU A 354 -10.15 -1.51 -9.23
C LEU A 354 -11.37 -1.20 -8.34
N GLY A 355 -12.26 -0.29 -8.75
CA GLY A 355 -13.52 -0.04 -8.06
C GLY A 355 -13.42 0.85 -6.80
N MET A 356 -12.33 1.60 -6.62
CA MET A 356 -12.24 2.55 -5.49
C MET A 356 -13.12 3.77 -5.73
N LYS A 357 -13.84 4.21 -4.68
CA LYS A 357 -14.54 5.49 -4.67
C LYS A 357 -13.55 6.63 -4.51
N ILE A 358 -13.78 7.73 -5.23
CA ILE A 358 -13.04 8.99 -5.05
C ILE A 358 -13.73 9.79 -3.96
N TYR A 359 -13.04 10.01 -2.84
CA TYR A 359 -13.50 10.81 -1.69
C TYR A 359 -13.18 12.30 -1.88
N GLU A 360 -11.97 12.59 -2.38
CA GLU A 360 -11.50 13.95 -2.63
C GLU A 360 -10.75 13.98 -3.95
N LYS A 361 -10.84 15.10 -4.67
CA LYS A 361 -10.03 15.38 -5.87
C LYS A 361 -9.75 16.87 -5.93
N ASN A 362 -8.48 17.23 -6.07
CA ASN A 362 -8.04 18.61 -6.25
C ASN A 362 -7.10 18.67 -7.47
N GLU A 363 -7.54 19.34 -8.53
CA GLU A 363 -6.82 19.38 -9.81
C GLU A 363 -5.63 20.36 -9.78
N GLU A 364 -5.68 21.41 -8.96
CA GLU A 364 -4.61 22.40 -8.82
C GLU A 364 -3.35 21.80 -8.17
N THR A 365 -3.55 21.00 -7.12
CA THR A 365 -2.49 20.29 -6.38
C THR A 365 -2.21 18.90 -6.95
N GLN A 366 -2.94 18.47 -7.98
CA GLN A 366 -2.88 17.12 -8.57
C GLN A 366 -3.01 16.02 -7.51
N ARG A 367 -3.97 16.14 -6.59
CA ARG A 367 -4.19 15.20 -5.48
C ARG A 367 -5.56 14.53 -5.61
N ALA A 368 -5.63 13.24 -5.30
CA ALA A 368 -6.91 12.54 -5.10
C ALA A 368 -6.84 11.58 -3.91
N LEU A 369 -7.95 11.44 -3.18
CA LEU A 369 -8.12 10.50 -2.08
C LEU A 369 -9.15 9.44 -2.48
N LEU A 370 -8.79 8.16 -2.35
CA LEU A 370 -9.58 7.02 -2.78
C LEU A 370 -9.76 5.98 -1.66
N GLY A 371 -10.79 5.14 -1.75
CA GLY A 371 -10.95 3.99 -0.87
C GLY A 371 -12.17 3.13 -1.21
N TYR A 372 -12.31 1.99 -0.54
CA TYR A 372 -13.47 1.10 -0.70
C TYR A 372 -14.62 1.42 0.26
N ALA A 373 -14.30 1.86 1.48
CA ALA A 373 -15.29 2.23 2.50
C ALA A 373 -14.79 3.35 3.42
N ASP A 374 -15.74 4.04 4.05
CA ASP A 374 -15.51 5.25 4.85
C ASP A 374 -14.63 4.95 6.07
N ASN A 375 -14.81 3.78 6.68
CA ASN A 375 -14.09 3.28 7.85
C ASN A 375 -12.74 2.60 7.56
N GLN A 376 -12.30 2.51 6.30
CA GLN A 376 -11.00 1.91 5.94
C GLN A 376 -9.91 2.99 5.72
N CYS A 377 -8.65 2.59 5.90
CA CYS A 377 -7.50 3.36 5.42
C CYS A 377 -7.65 3.71 3.93
N LYS A 378 -7.36 4.97 3.59
CA LYS A 378 -7.50 5.52 2.23
C LYS A 378 -6.19 5.45 1.45
N LEU A 379 -6.28 5.45 0.13
CA LEU A 379 -5.15 5.65 -0.76
C LEU A 379 -5.18 7.09 -1.29
N GLU A 380 -4.13 7.86 -1.02
CA GLU A 380 -3.94 9.18 -1.61
C GLU A 380 -2.94 9.09 -2.77
N LEU A 381 -3.34 9.58 -3.93
CA LEU A 381 -2.50 9.72 -5.11
C LEU A 381 -2.09 11.18 -5.22
N GLN A 382 -0.79 11.44 -5.20
CA GLN A 382 -0.22 12.77 -5.32
C GLN A 382 0.61 12.87 -6.60
N GLY A 383 0.14 13.69 -7.54
CA GLY A 383 0.85 13.99 -8.78
C GLY A 383 2.19 14.66 -8.49
N ILE A 384 3.26 14.15 -9.10
CA ILE A 384 4.61 14.70 -9.00
C ILE A 384 5.12 15.20 -10.35
N LYS A 385 6.12 16.10 -10.33
CA LYS A 385 6.83 16.52 -11.54
C LYS A 385 7.94 15.52 -11.86
N GLY A 386 7.86 14.88 -13.03
CA GLY A 386 8.85 13.92 -13.49
C GLY A 386 8.40 12.47 -13.33
N ARG A 387 9.36 11.54 -13.25
CA ARG A 387 9.09 10.10 -13.11
C ARG A 387 9.01 9.68 -11.63
N VAL A 388 8.24 8.63 -11.39
CA VAL A 388 8.35 7.82 -10.18
C VAL A 388 9.63 6.96 -10.26
N ASP A 389 10.45 6.97 -9.20
CA ASP A 389 11.63 6.12 -8.97
C ASP A 389 11.34 5.29 -7.73
N HIS A 390 11.10 3.99 -7.93
CA HIS A 390 10.88 2.99 -6.86
C HIS A 390 12.18 2.62 -6.12
N ALA A 391 13.34 2.88 -6.73
CA ALA A 391 14.65 2.46 -6.22
C ALA A 391 14.66 0.98 -5.74
N ALA A 392 15.07 0.70 -4.51
CA ALA A 392 15.10 -0.66 -3.94
C ALA A 392 14.13 -0.84 -2.75
N ALA A 393 13.81 0.25 -2.05
CA ALA A 393 13.00 0.25 -0.83
C ALA A 393 11.48 0.31 -1.09
N PHE A 394 11.04 0.30 -2.35
CA PHE A 394 9.63 0.26 -2.75
C PHE A 394 8.85 -0.79 -1.96
N GLY A 395 7.64 -0.43 -1.58
CA GLY A 395 6.71 -1.29 -0.88
C GLY A 395 5.69 -1.95 -1.80
N ARG A 396 4.67 -2.54 -1.18
CA ARG A 396 3.49 -3.11 -1.83
C ARG A 396 2.28 -2.78 -0.96
N ILE A 397 1.18 -2.35 -1.56
CA ILE A 397 -0.09 -2.19 -0.82
C ILE A 397 -0.97 -3.42 -1.04
N ALA A 398 -1.62 -3.91 0.01
CA ALA A 398 -2.43 -5.12 -0.05
C ALA A 398 -3.91 -4.85 0.21
N PHE A 399 -4.75 -5.53 -0.56
CA PHE A 399 -6.20 -5.54 -0.44
C PHE A 399 -6.72 -6.97 -0.41
N SER A 400 -7.82 -7.23 0.28
CA SER A 400 -8.59 -8.45 0.08
C SER A 400 -9.83 -8.24 -0.78
N CYS A 401 -10.25 -9.31 -1.44
CA CYS A 401 -11.55 -9.51 -2.07
C CYS A 401 -11.98 -10.98 -1.83
N PRO A 402 -13.24 -11.38 -2.09
CA PRO A 402 -13.61 -12.79 -2.08
C PRO A 402 -12.69 -13.61 -3.00
N GLU A 403 -12.23 -14.79 -2.54
CA GLU A 403 -11.24 -15.61 -3.27
C GLU A 403 -11.67 -15.91 -4.72
N LYS A 404 -12.97 -16.14 -4.92
CA LYS A 404 -13.60 -16.38 -6.24
C LYS A 404 -13.45 -15.24 -7.26
N GLU A 405 -13.13 -14.01 -6.82
CA GLU A 405 -12.98 -12.84 -7.70
C GLU A 405 -11.53 -12.62 -8.18
N LEU A 406 -10.56 -13.38 -7.66
CA LEU A 406 -9.17 -13.28 -8.10
C LEU A 406 -8.98 -13.66 -9.59
N PRO A 407 -9.62 -14.71 -10.15
CA PRO A 407 -9.57 -14.99 -11.59
C PRO A 407 -10.18 -13.86 -12.42
N ASP A 408 -11.35 -13.35 -12.01
CA ASP A 408 -12.05 -12.24 -12.71
C ASP A 408 -11.20 -10.97 -12.73
N LEU A 409 -10.47 -10.68 -11.64
CA LEU A 409 -9.51 -9.59 -11.55
C LEU A 409 -8.33 -9.78 -12.50
N GLU A 410 -7.78 -11.00 -12.61
CA GLU A 410 -6.70 -11.29 -13.54
C GLU A 410 -7.15 -11.11 -15.00
N ASP A 411 -8.34 -11.61 -15.35
CA ASP A 411 -8.90 -11.50 -16.70
C ASP A 411 -9.34 -10.07 -17.07
N LEU A 412 -9.79 -9.28 -16.09
CA LEU A 412 -9.93 -7.83 -16.23
C LEU A 412 -8.59 -7.19 -16.59
N MET A 413 -7.51 -7.48 -15.84
CA MET A 413 -6.21 -6.86 -16.06
C MET A 413 -5.58 -7.28 -17.40
N LYS A 414 -5.78 -8.53 -17.84
CA LYS A 414 -5.42 -8.98 -19.20
C LYS A 414 -6.18 -8.20 -20.28
N ARG A 415 -7.50 -8.10 -20.16
CA ARG A 415 -8.37 -7.43 -21.15
C ARG A 415 -8.03 -5.95 -21.31
N GLU A 416 -7.82 -5.26 -20.19
CA GLU A 416 -7.49 -3.83 -20.18
C GLU A 416 -5.97 -3.57 -20.41
N ASN A 417 -5.21 -4.60 -20.79
CA ASN A 417 -3.76 -4.56 -21.06
C ASN A 417 -2.94 -3.91 -19.93
N GLN A 418 -3.29 -4.24 -18.69
CA GLN A 418 -2.61 -3.78 -17.47
C GLN A 418 -1.53 -4.77 -17.02
N LYS A 419 -0.61 -4.31 -16.17
CA LYS A 419 0.55 -5.10 -15.78
C LYS A 419 0.23 -6.05 -14.62
N ILE A 420 0.13 -7.34 -14.94
CA ILE A 420 0.24 -8.43 -13.96
C ILE A 420 1.74 -8.71 -13.71
N LEU A 421 2.15 -8.71 -12.44
CA LEU A 421 3.50 -9.09 -11.98
C LEU A 421 3.54 -10.58 -11.63
N THR A 422 2.52 -11.07 -10.93
CA THR A 422 2.36 -12.48 -10.57
C THR A 422 0.90 -12.88 -10.81
N PRO A 423 0.63 -13.81 -11.74
CA PRO A 423 -0.69 -14.42 -11.90
C PRO A 423 -1.14 -15.14 -10.62
N LEU A 424 -2.39 -15.59 -10.62
CA LEU A 424 -3.02 -16.30 -9.50
C LEU A 424 -2.12 -17.44 -8.98
N VAL A 425 -1.68 -17.31 -7.74
CA VAL A 425 -0.75 -18.26 -7.10
C VAL A 425 -1.12 -18.51 -5.65
N SER A 426 -1.01 -19.77 -5.22
CA SER A 426 -1.13 -20.18 -3.82
C SER A 426 0.18 -19.95 -3.06
N LEU A 427 0.08 -19.27 -1.92
CA LEU A 427 1.19 -18.98 -1.01
C LEU A 427 0.95 -19.67 0.33
N ASP A 428 1.92 -20.51 0.71
CA ASP A 428 1.94 -21.23 1.97
C ASP A 428 2.67 -20.40 3.03
N THR A 429 2.17 -20.42 4.26
CA THR A 429 2.87 -19.88 5.44
C THR A 429 3.01 -21.02 6.46
N PRO A 430 4.21 -21.31 6.99
CA PRO A 430 4.42 -22.45 7.89
C PRO A 430 3.43 -22.46 9.06
N GLY A 431 2.70 -23.57 9.21
CA GLY A 431 1.70 -23.75 10.28
C GLY A 431 0.43 -22.89 10.17
N LYS A 432 0.22 -22.15 9.08
CA LYS A 432 -0.95 -21.27 8.86
C LYS A 432 -1.69 -21.63 7.57
N ALA A 433 -2.81 -20.95 7.32
CA ALA A 433 -3.60 -21.16 6.11
C ALA A 433 -2.85 -20.73 4.85
N THR A 434 -2.86 -21.58 3.82
CA THR A 434 -2.50 -21.20 2.44
C THR A 434 -3.50 -20.16 1.93
N VAL A 435 -3.00 -19.12 1.25
CA VAL A 435 -3.81 -18.05 0.64
C VAL A 435 -3.56 -17.98 -0.86
N GLN A 436 -4.55 -17.57 -1.64
CA GLN A 436 -4.37 -17.27 -3.05
C GLN A 436 -4.17 -15.77 -3.25
N VAL A 437 -3.22 -15.38 -4.12
CA VAL A 437 -2.95 -13.98 -4.45
C VAL A 437 -2.80 -13.73 -5.95
N VAL A 438 -3.09 -12.49 -6.37
CA VAL A 438 -2.69 -11.92 -7.66
C VAL A 438 -1.88 -10.65 -7.35
N ILE A 439 -0.70 -10.49 -7.99
CA ILE A 439 0.14 -9.30 -7.83
C ILE A 439 0.10 -8.47 -9.11
N LEU A 440 -0.28 -7.20 -8.99
CA LEU A 440 -0.39 -6.23 -10.08
C LEU A 440 0.65 -5.12 -9.93
N ALA A 441 0.92 -4.39 -11.01
CA ALA A 441 1.55 -3.08 -10.98
C ALA A 441 0.59 -2.04 -11.58
N ASP A 442 0.44 -0.90 -10.91
CA ASP A 442 -0.34 0.23 -11.40
C ASP A 442 0.38 0.97 -12.56
N PRO A 443 -0.22 2.01 -13.19
CA PRO A 443 0.37 2.72 -14.32
C PRO A 443 1.73 3.38 -14.07
N ASP A 444 2.08 3.65 -12.81
CA ASP A 444 3.37 4.21 -12.40
C ASP A 444 4.37 3.15 -11.93
N GLY A 445 3.90 1.92 -11.66
CA GLY A 445 4.72 0.77 -11.26
C GLY A 445 4.52 0.32 -9.81
N HIS A 446 3.60 0.93 -9.06
CA HIS A 446 3.35 0.56 -7.66
C HIS A 446 2.80 -0.86 -7.55
N GLU A 447 3.43 -1.70 -6.72
CA GLU A 447 2.99 -3.08 -6.53
C GLU A 447 1.72 -3.16 -5.68
N ILE A 448 0.78 -4.02 -6.11
CA ILE A 448 -0.50 -4.25 -5.45
C ILE A 448 -0.70 -5.75 -5.25
N CYS A 449 -1.02 -6.17 -4.03
CA CYS A 449 -1.47 -7.52 -3.72
C CYS A 449 -3.00 -7.54 -3.62
N PHE A 450 -3.68 -8.42 -4.35
CA PHE A 450 -5.03 -8.86 -4.03
C PHE A 450 -4.98 -10.29 -3.48
N VAL A 451 -5.62 -10.53 -2.33
CA VAL A 451 -5.68 -11.83 -1.64
C VAL A 451 -7.13 -12.25 -1.35
N GLY A 452 -7.42 -13.55 -1.36
CA GLY A 452 -8.71 -14.09 -0.94
C GLY A 452 -8.98 -13.83 0.55
N ASP A 453 -10.02 -13.05 0.88
CA ASP A 453 -10.33 -12.61 2.26
C ASP A 453 -10.60 -13.82 3.18
N GLU A 454 -11.31 -14.84 2.70
CA GLU A 454 -11.71 -16.02 3.48
C GLU A 454 -10.53 -16.84 3.98
N ALA A 455 -9.46 -16.92 3.20
CA ALA A 455 -8.20 -17.54 3.58
C ALA A 455 -7.32 -16.57 4.37
N PHE A 456 -7.28 -15.29 3.97
CA PHE A 456 -6.50 -14.26 4.66
C PHE A 456 -6.90 -14.12 6.13
N ARG A 457 -8.20 -14.09 6.48
CA ARG A 457 -8.67 -14.04 7.88
C ARG A 457 -8.21 -15.23 8.74
N LYS A 458 -7.93 -16.38 8.12
CA LYS A 458 -7.38 -17.55 8.83
C LYS A 458 -5.87 -17.42 9.04
N LEU A 459 -5.17 -16.83 8.07
CA LEU A 459 -3.73 -16.53 8.12
C LEU A 459 -3.40 -15.39 9.10
N SER A 460 -4.19 -14.32 9.07
CA SER A 460 -3.94 -13.03 9.73
C SER A 460 -4.43 -12.95 11.18
N LYS A 461 -4.69 -14.10 11.81
CA LYS A 461 -5.05 -14.15 13.23
C LYS A 461 -3.91 -13.57 14.07
N MET A 462 -4.26 -12.63 14.95
CA MET A 462 -3.33 -12.07 15.91
C MET A 462 -2.80 -13.17 16.84
N ASP A 463 -1.49 -13.21 16.99
CA ASP A 463 -0.74 -14.09 17.86
C ASP A 463 -0.45 -13.37 19.19
N PRO A 464 -0.99 -13.84 20.33
CA PRO A 464 -0.69 -13.27 21.64
C PRO A 464 0.81 -13.26 22.00
N GLU A 465 1.60 -14.18 21.42
CA GLU A 465 3.05 -14.26 21.62
C GLU A 465 3.85 -13.52 20.54
N GLY A 466 3.20 -12.88 19.55
CA GLY A 466 3.86 -12.27 18.39
C GLY A 466 4.98 -11.29 18.75
N GLY A 467 4.82 -10.51 19.83
CA GLY A 467 5.87 -9.64 20.36
C GLY A 467 7.08 -10.40 20.90
N LYS A 468 6.84 -11.46 21.67
CA LYS A 468 7.89 -12.35 22.20
C LYS A 468 8.63 -13.07 21.07
N LEU A 469 7.91 -13.57 20.06
CA LEU A 469 8.51 -14.22 18.89
C LEU A 469 9.48 -13.29 18.16
N LEU A 470 9.12 -12.02 17.98
CA LEU A 470 10.02 -11.02 17.38
C LEU A 470 11.23 -10.73 18.27
N ASP A 471 11.03 -10.54 19.57
CA ASP A 471 12.12 -10.23 20.51
C ASP A 471 13.11 -11.42 20.62
N ASP A 472 12.62 -12.67 20.62
CA ASP A 472 13.44 -13.90 20.56
C ASP A 472 14.21 -14.00 19.24
N ALA A 473 13.55 -13.74 18.09
CA ALA A 473 14.20 -13.75 16.78
C ALA A 473 15.27 -12.66 16.64
N MET A 474 15.05 -11.48 17.23
CA MET A 474 16.04 -10.41 17.34
C MET A 474 17.23 -10.82 18.22
N ALA A 475 17.00 -11.47 19.35
CA ALA A 475 18.06 -11.96 20.23
C ALA A 475 18.92 -13.06 19.58
N ALA A 476 18.33 -13.86 18.69
CA ALA A 476 19.03 -14.86 17.89
C ALA A 476 19.76 -14.30 16.64
N ASP A 477 19.47 -13.07 16.22
CA ASP A 477 19.99 -12.48 14.98
C ASP A 477 21.45 -12.00 15.11
N LYS A 478 22.37 -12.78 14.54
CA LYS A 478 23.82 -12.46 14.49
C LYS A 478 24.23 -11.64 13.27
N SER A 479 23.29 -10.97 12.59
CA SER A 479 23.58 -10.16 11.40
C SER A 479 24.60 -9.07 11.67
N ASP A 480 24.61 -8.42 12.83
CA ASP A 480 25.59 -7.37 13.16
C ASP A 480 27.03 -7.91 13.20
N GLU A 481 27.23 -9.09 13.81
CA GLU A 481 28.53 -9.79 13.73
C GLU A 481 28.91 -10.10 12.28
N TRP A 482 27.93 -10.52 11.46
CA TRP A 482 28.17 -10.84 10.05
C TRP A 482 28.54 -9.61 9.23
N PHE A 483 27.82 -8.50 9.36
CA PHE A 483 28.13 -7.23 8.67
C PHE A 483 29.51 -6.70 9.07
N ALA A 484 29.84 -6.73 10.37
CA ALA A 484 31.14 -6.33 10.90
C ALA A 484 32.28 -7.18 10.32
N ARG A 485 32.15 -8.52 10.35
CA ARG A 485 33.15 -9.45 9.77
C ARG A 485 33.37 -9.24 8.27
N HIS A 486 32.31 -8.90 7.53
CA HIS A 486 32.38 -8.65 6.09
C HIS A 486 32.68 -7.20 5.71
N LYS A 487 32.90 -6.30 6.69
CA LYS A 487 33.10 -4.85 6.49
C LYS A 487 32.02 -4.19 5.62
N LYS A 488 30.78 -4.68 5.71
CA LYS A 488 29.63 -4.16 4.94
C LYS A 488 28.83 -3.18 5.81
N PRO A 489 28.39 -2.04 5.27
CA PRO A 489 27.51 -1.12 6.00
C PRO A 489 26.14 -1.77 6.23
N LYS A 490 25.63 -1.65 7.46
CA LYS A 490 24.22 -1.83 7.81
C LYS A 490 23.62 -0.44 8.05
N ALA A 491 22.34 -0.23 7.77
CA ALA A 491 21.71 1.06 8.02
C ALA A 491 21.77 1.40 9.52
N SER A 492 22.47 2.50 9.83
CA SER A 492 22.25 3.23 11.08
C SER A 492 20.80 3.69 11.12
N GLY A 493 20.19 3.63 12.32
CA GLY A 493 18.85 4.14 12.57
C GLY A 493 18.72 5.63 12.30
#